data_AF-A0A7S3Y6H8-F1
#
_entry.id   AF-A0A7S3Y6H8-F1
#
_cell.length_a   1.000
_cell.length_b   1.000
_cell.length_c   1.000
_cell.angle_alpha   90.00
_cell.angle_beta   90.00
_cell.angle_gamma   90.00
#
_symmetry.space_group_name_H-M   'P 1'
#
loop_
_entity.id
_entity.type
_entity.pdbx_description
1 polymer ?
#
loop_
_entity_poly.entity_id
_entity_poly.type
_entity_poly.pdbx_seq_one_letter_code
_entity_poly.pdbx_strand_id
1 'polypeptide(L)'
;MMSLFNAKEFMQDGSFVPSQEKRRAGAAKPARVVVERARPPGAPGEGNWTFEVVDNAARLKPRDWDRVVAVVVQGAAWQFKGWKYPQPLDLFNRYLGIYFQYEDEKIAAAVQQWNVKTLRINKHKRHLDQVAQNEFWRITNEWLSVHRPNFQAKPLNSANNN
;
A
#
# COMPACT_ATOMS: atom_id res chain seq x y z
N MET A 1 -10.74 -7.63 0.97
CA MET A 1 -9.70 -6.83 1.65
C MET A 1 -8.34 -7.05 1.00
N MET A 2 -7.50 -6.01 0.98
CA MET A 2 -6.14 -6.06 0.42
C MET A 2 -5.18 -6.88 1.30
N SER A 3 -4.25 -7.61 0.68
CA SER A 3 -3.29 -8.50 1.36
C SER A 3 -2.08 -8.82 0.47
N LEU A 4 -1.06 -9.48 0.99
CA LEU A 4 0.07 -9.94 0.14
C LEU A 4 -0.33 -10.95 -0.96
N PHE A 5 -1.50 -11.59 -0.87
CA PHE A 5 -1.97 -12.52 -1.92
C PHE A 5 -2.39 -11.81 -3.22
N ASN A 6 -2.86 -10.57 -3.11
CA ASN A 6 -3.48 -9.83 -4.22
C ASN A 6 -2.89 -8.44 -4.43
N ALA A 7 -2.01 -7.98 -3.54
CA ALA A 7 -1.35 -6.67 -3.65
C ALA A 7 -0.59 -6.54 -4.98
N LYS A 8 0.11 -7.57 -5.43
CA LYS A 8 0.89 -7.50 -6.67
C LYS A 8 -0.02 -7.27 -7.87
N GLU A 9 -1.00 -8.14 -8.07
CA GLU A 9 -1.92 -8.11 -9.21
C GLU A 9 -2.74 -6.81 -9.24
N PHE A 10 -3.15 -6.32 -8.06
CA PHE A 10 -3.86 -5.06 -7.99
C PHE A 10 -2.95 -3.87 -8.28
N MET A 11 -1.82 -3.76 -7.57
CA MET A 11 -0.96 -2.56 -7.64
C MET A 11 -0.16 -2.51 -8.94
N GLN A 12 0.21 -3.64 -9.53
CA GLN A 12 0.98 -3.70 -10.77
C GLN A 12 0.05 -3.82 -12.00
N ASP A 13 -0.89 -4.78 -11.98
CA ASP A 13 -1.66 -5.14 -13.18
C ASP A 13 -3.08 -4.54 -13.19
N GLY A 14 -3.52 -3.92 -12.10
CA GLY A 14 -4.85 -3.32 -12.00
C GLY A 14 -5.98 -4.35 -11.89
N SER A 15 -5.67 -5.57 -11.44
CA SER A 15 -6.64 -6.66 -11.30
C SER A 15 -6.83 -7.05 -9.85
N PHE A 16 -8.08 -7.12 -9.39
CA PHE A 16 -8.38 -7.53 -8.02
C PHE A 16 -9.00 -8.93 -7.96
N VAL A 17 -8.28 -9.86 -7.35
CA VAL A 17 -8.82 -11.17 -6.94
C VAL A 17 -8.86 -11.25 -5.41
N PRO A 18 -9.98 -11.67 -4.79
CA PRO A 18 -10.08 -11.83 -3.35
C PRO A 18 -9.05 -12.83 -2.81
N SER A 19 -8.43 -12.51 -1.67
CA SER A 19 -7.41 -13.38 -1.05
C SER A 19 -7.92 -14.79 -0.72
N GLN A 20 -9.21 -14.94 -0.40
CA GLN A 20 -9.81 -16.25 -0.12
C GLN A 20 -9.80 -17.15 -1.36
N GLU A 21 -10.04 -16.58 -2.53
CA GLU A 21 -10.05 -17.31 -3.81
C GLU A 21 -8.64 -17.78 -4.17
N LYS A 22 -7.64 -16.89 -4.02
CA LYS A 22 -6.22 -17.26 -4.18
C LYS A 22 -5.80 -18.41 -3.27
N ARG A 23 -6.23 -18.38 -2.01
CA ARG A 23 -5.96 -19.48 -1.05
C ARG A 23 -6.64 -20.78 -1.45
N ARG A 24 -7.90 -20.74 -1.89
CA ARG A 24 -8.63 -21.92 -2.39
C ARG A 24 -7.97 -22.52 -3.62
N ALA A 25 -7.35 -21.70 -4.47
CA ALA A 25 -6.55 -22.12 -5.60
C ALA A 25 -5.14 -22.64 -5.23
N GLY A 26 -4.81 -22.77 -3.94
CA GLY A 26 -3.54 -23.31 -3.47
C GLY A 26 -2.37 -22.32 -3.48
N ALA A 27 -2.61 -21.02 -3.67
CA ALA A 27 -1.53 -20.04 -3.65
C ALA A 27 -0.87 -19.95 -2.26
N ALA A 28 0.46 -19.99 -2.23
CA ALA A 28 1.23 -19.72 -1.03
C ALA A 28 1.27 -18.22 -0.74
N LYS A 29 1.24 -17.85 0.54
CA LYS A 29 1.38 -16.43 0.95
C LYS A 29 2.82 -15.97 0.75
N PRO A 30 3.08 -14.94 -0.06
CA PRO A 30 4.44 -14.43 -0.20
C PRO A 30 4.86 -13.70 1.09
N ALA A 31 6.17 -13.72 1.39
CA ALA A 31 6.73 -13.04 2.56
C ALA A 31 6.80 -11.52 2.39
N ARG A 32 6.92 -11.07 1.13
CA ARG A 32 6.95 -9.68 0.66
C ARG A 32 6.43 -9.65 -0.78
N VAL A 33 5.90 -8.52 -1.22
CA VAL A 33 5.55 -8.27 -2.62
C VAL A 33 6.36 -7.07 -3.11
N VAL A 34 6.92 -7.16 -4.30
CA VAL A 34 7.61 -6.04 -4.97
C VAL A 34 6.75 -5.60 -6.15
N VAL A 35 6.57 -4.29 -6.27
CA VAL A 35 5.84 -3.64 -7.36
C VAL A 35 6.74 -2.60 -8.01
N GLU A 36 6.92 -2.69 -9.31
CA GLU A 36 7.64 -1.70 -10.10
C GLU A 36 6.67 -0.80 -10.84
N ARG A 37 6.98 0.49 -10.87
CA ARG A 37 6.14 1.49 -11.53
C ARG A 37 6.99 2.57 -12.16
N ALA A 38 6.60 3.00 -13.36
CA ALA A 38 7.16 4.20 -13.96
C ALA A 38 6.99 5.40 -13.02
N ARG A 39 8.03 6.23 -12.93
CA ARG A 39 7.95 7.50 -12.20
C ARG A 39 6.87 8.39 -12.81
N PRO A 40 6.13 9.14 -11.99
CA PRO A 40 5.25 10.17 -12.54
C PRO A 40 6.09 11.25 -13.25
N PRO A 41 5.58 11.87 -14.31
CA PRO A 41 6.25 12.98 -14.98
C PRO A 41 6.66 14.08 -13.99
N GLY A 42 7.91 14.55 -14.08
CA GLY A 42 8.45 15.58 -13.19
C GLY A 42 8.96 15.10 -11.83
N ALA A 43 8.87 13.80 -11.50
CA ALA A 43 9.57 13.26 -10.34
C ALA A 43 11.08 13.22 -10.57
N PRO A 44 11.92 13.58 -9.56
CA PRO A 44 13.37 13.60 -9.73
C PRO A 44 13.95 12.19 -9.90
N GLY A 45 15.04 12.08 -10.66
CA GLY A 45 15.78 10.83 -10.90
C GLY A 45 15.28 9.99 -12.09
N GLU A 46 16.05 8.96 -12.44
CA GLU A 46 15.82 8.13 -13.63
C GLU A 46 15.25 6.74 -13.30
N GLY A 47 14.61 6.08 -14.28
CA GLY A 47 14.08 4.72 -14.16
C GLY A 47 12.81 4.58 -13.31
N ASN A 48 12.40 3.33 -13.06
CA ASN A 48 11.19 3.00 -12.34
C ASN A 48 11.35 3.17 -10.81
N TRP A 49 10.24 3.48 -10.14
CA TRP A 49 10.11 3.31 -8.70
C TRP A 49 9.81 1.86 -8.34
N THR A 50 10.41 1.40 -7.25
CA THR A 50 10.18 0.08 -6.67
C THR A 50 9.54 0.23 -5.30
N PHE A 51 8.38 -0.38 -5.12
CA PHE A 51 7.64 -0.41 -3.86
C PHE A 51 7.68 -1.83 -3.27
N GLU A 52 7.95 -1.93 -1.97
CA GLU A 52 7.88 -3.19 -1.23
C GLU A 52 6.64 -3.16 -0.33
N VAL A 53 5.81 -4.20 -0.43
CA VAL A 53 4.64 -4.43 0.41
C VAL A 53 4.94 -5.56 1.37
N VAL A 54 4.77 -5.28 2.66
CA VAL A 54 4.87 -6.22 3.77
C VAL A 54 3.61 -6.16 4.61
N ASP A 55 3.26 -7.24 5.30
CA ASP A 55 2.08 -7.29 6.17
C ASP A 55 2.41 -7.57 7.63
N ASN A 56 3.70 -7.67 7.96
CA ASN A 56 4.18 -7.78 9.33
C ASN A 56 5.17 -6.64 9.60
N ALA A 57 4.68 -5.61 10.28
CA ALA A 57 5.48 -4.45 10.66
C ALA A 57 6.62 -4.79 11.63
N ALA A 58 6.56 -5.91 12.36
CA ALA A 58 7.65 -6.36 13.22
C ALA A 58 8.93 -6.72 12.45
N ARG A 59 8.84 -6.89 11.12
CA ARG A 59 10.01 -7.10 10.25
C ARG A 59 10.74 -5.79 9.89
N LEU A 60 10.14 -4.63 10.17
CA LEU A 60 10.73 -3.33 9.89
C LEU A 60 11.71 -2.93 11.00
N LYS A 61 12.97 -2.70 10.64
CA LYS A 61 13.95 -2.08 11.54
C LYS A 61 13.60 -0.60 11.75
N PRO A 62 14.08 0.06 12.82
CA PRO A 62 13.78 1.47 13.08
C PRO A 62 14.01 2.43 11.90
N ARG A 63 15.04 2.17 11.08
CA ARG A 63 15.39 2.92 9.86
C ARG A 63 14.48 2.62 8.66
N ASP A 64 13.81 1.47 8.66
CA ASP A 64 12.93 1.09 7.56
C ASP A 64 11.63 1.91 7.59
N TRP A 65 11.24 2.36 8.78
CA TRP A 65 10.11 3.27 8.99
C TRP A 65 10.25 4.62 8.27
N ASP A 66 11.47 5.07 7.98
CA ASP A 66 11.69 6.32 7.24
C ASP A 66 11.36 6.16 5.75
N ARG A 67 11.34 4.91 5.26
CA ARG A 67 11.01 4.52 3.89
C ARG A 67 9.55 4.12 3.71
N VAL A 68 8.77 4.03 4.79
CA VAL A 68 7.34 3.73 4.71
C VAL A 68 6.62 4.92 4.07
N VAL A 69 5.82 4.62 3.05
CA VAL A 69 5.03 5.61 2.30
C VAL A 69 3.57 5.57 2.73
N ALA A 70 2.99 4.36 2.73
CA ALA A 70 1.57 4.15 3.01
C ALA A 70 1.33 2.98 3.96
N VAL A 71 0.23 3.06 4.68
CA VAL A 71 -0.30 2.01 5.57
C VAL A 71 -1.67 1.59 5.06
N VAL A 72 -1.81 0.31 4.71
CA VAL A 72 -3.11 -0.28 4.39
C VAL A 72 -3.83 -0.67 5.67
N VAL A 73 -5.03 -0.12 5.88
CA VAL A 73 -5.79 -0.19 7.12
C VAL A 73 -6.86 -1.29 7.04
N GLN A 74 -7.05 -2.02 8.13
CA GLN A 74 -8.05 -3.09 8.27
C GLN A 74 -9.30 -2.65 9.04
N GLY A 75 -9.28 -1.45 9.61
CA GLY A 75 -10.42 -0.84 10.31
C GLY A 75 -10.50 -1.12 11.82
N ALA A 76 -9.42 -1.64 12.41
CA ALA A 76 -9.35 -1.88 13.85
C ALA A 76 -8.02 -1.40 14.45
N ALA A 77 -8.07 -0.62 15.53
CA ALA A 77 -6.89 0.02 16.12
C ALA A 77 -5.83 -0.98 16.61
N TRP A 78 -6.24 -2.20 16.96
CA TRP A 78 -5.31 -3.25 17.38
C TRP A 78 -4.31 -3.63 16.28
N GLN A 79 -4.61 -3.35 15.00
CA GLN A 79 -3.70 -3.57 13.87
C GLN A 79 -2.32 -2.94 14.12
N PHE A 80 -2.29 -1.79 14.78
CA PHE A 80 -1.08 -0.98 14.99
C PHE A 80 -0.35 -1.32 16.30
N LYS A 81 -0.84 -2.30 17.06
CA LYS A 81 -0.23 -2.71 18.33
C LYS A 81 1.21 -3.21 18.08
N GLY A 82 2.16 -2.65 18.83
CA GLY A 82 3.58 -3.00 18.73
C GLY A 82 4.33 -2.36 17.57
N TRP A 83 3.70 -1.45 16.81
CA TRP A 83 4.36 -0.69 15.76
C TRP A 83 5.16 0.48 16.37
N LYS A 84 6.09 1.07 15.60
CA LYS A 84 6.85 2.25 16.02
C LYS A 84 5.94 3.41 16.43
N TYR A 85 4.82 3.58 15.71
CA TYR A 85 3.79 4.57 15.99
C TYR A 85 2.42 3.86 16.12
N PRO A 86 2.03 3.43 17.33
CA PRO A 86 0.82 2.62 17.52
C PRO A 86 -0.47 3.46 17.54
N GLN A 87 -0.38 4.78 17.71
CA GLN A 87 -1.53 5.67 17.77
C GLN A 87 -1.94 6.09 16.35
N PRO A 88 -3.19 5.86 15.91
CA PRO A 88 -3.64 6.18 14.55
C PRO A 88 -3.39 7.64 14.15
N LEU A 89 -3.63 8.59 15.06
CA LEU A 89 -3.42 10.02 14.80
C LEU A 89 -1.96 10.32 14.43
N ASP A 90 -1.00 9.84 15.22
CA ASP A 90 0.43 10.03 14.96
C ASP A 90 0.88 9.26 13.71
N LEU A 91 0.38 8.03 13.54
CA LEU A 91 0.70 7.20 12.38
C LEU A 91 0.28 7.87 11.07
N PHE A 92 -0.94 8.41 10.98
CA PHE A 92 -1.47 9.02 9.76
C PHE A 92 -1.07 10.50 9.56
N ASN A 93 -0.39 11.11 10.54
CA ASN A 93 0.37 12.34 10.32
C ASN A 93 1.72 12.07 9.65
N ARG A 94 2.24 10.84 9.72
CA ARG A 94 3.56 10.45 9.19
C ARG A 94 3.50 9.69 7.88
N TYR A 95 2.43 8.95 7.66
CA TYR A 95 2.27 8.04 6.52
C TYR A 95 0.89 8.17 5.90
N LEU A 96 0.80 7.88 4.60
CA LEU A 96 -0.48 7.84 3.90
C LEU A 96 -1.32 6.64 4.39
N GLY A 97 -2.42 6.90 5.08
CA GLY A 97 -3.40 5.86 5.43
C GLY A 97 -4.32 5.52 4.25
N ILE A 98 -4.50 4.24 3.94
CA ILE A 98 -5.38 3.77 2.85
C ILE A 98 -6.29 2.65 3.37
N TYR A 99 -7.60 2.83 3.24
CA TYR A 99 -8.61 1.84 3.60
C TYR A 99 -9.28 1.30 2.34
N PHE A 100 -9.14 0.00 2.08
CA PHE A 100 -9.83 -0.67 0.98
C PHE A 100 -11.15 -1.26 1.47
N GLN A 101 -12.24 -0.93 0.80
CA GLN A 101 -13.56 -1.52 1.06
C GLN A 101 -14.28 -1.86 -0.24
N TYR A 102 -15.31 -2.69 -0.16
CA TYR A 102 -16.24 -2.79 -1.27
C TYR A 102 -17.18 -1.58 -1.33
N GLU A 103 -17.70 -1.27 -2.52
CA GLU A 103 -18.59 -0.11 -2.75
C GLU A 103 -19.87 -0.15 -1.93
N ASP A 104 -20.42 -1.33 -1.69
CA ASP A 104 -21.66 -1.59 -0.98
C ASP A 104 -21.49 -1.74 0.54
N GLU A 105 -20.25 -1.61 1.04
CA GLU A 105 -19.94 -1.72 2.46
C GLU A 105 -19.91 -0.34 3.14
N LYS A 106 -20.46 -0.28 4.35
CA LYS A 106 -20.32 0.90 5.20
C LYS A 106 -18.88 1.02 5.69
N ILE A 107 -18.35 2.24 5.65
CA ILE A 107 -17.02 2.54 6.23
C ILE A 107 -17.06 2.22 7.72
N ALA A 108 -16.10 1.43 8.20
CA ALA A 108 -15.99 1.09 9.62
C ALA A 108 -15.90 2.37 10.49
N ALA A 109 -16.64 2.42 11.60
CA ALA A 109 -16.76 3.63 12.42
C ALA A 109 -15.40 4.17 12.90
N ALA A 110 -14.45 3.28 13.24
CA ALA A 110 -13.10 3.68 13.64
C ALA A 110 -12.32 4.36 12.50
N VAL A 111 -12.50 3.91 11.26
CA VAL A 111 -11.83 4.46 10.05
C VAL A 111 -12.31 5.89 9.79
N GLN A 112 -13.58 6.19 10.05
CA GLN A 112 -14.15 7.54 9.87
C GLN A 112 -13.47 8.59 10.77
N GLN A 113 -12.84 8.17 11.87
CA GLN A 113 -12.13 9.05 12.79
C GLN A 113 -10.64 9.23 12.45
N TRP A 114 -10.13 8.53 11.44
CA TRP A 114 -8.72 8.54 11.07
C TRP A 114 -8.50 9.32 9.77
N ASN A 115 -7.34 9.97 9.65
CA ASN A 115 -6.93 10.62 8.40
C ASN A 115 -6.48 9.57 7.36
N VAL A 116 -7.45 8.88 6.76
CA VAL A 116 -7.22 7.77 5.83
C VAL A 116 -8.02 7.98 4.54
N LYS A 117 -7.40 7.69 3.40
CA LYS A 117 -8.09 7.70 2.10
C LYS A 117 -8.82 6.39 1.90
N THR A 118 -10.09 6.46 1.53
CA THR A 118 -10.90 5.26 1.25
C THR A 118 -10.85 4.96 -0.24
N LEU A 119 -10.44 3.74 -0.59
CA LEU A 119 -10.51 3.20 -1.95
C LEU A 119 -11.61 2.15 -2.02
N ARG A 120 -12.50 2.33 -2.99
CA ARG A 120 -13.62 1.41 -3.21
C ARG A 120 -13.29 0.45 -4.33
N ILE A 121 -13.55 -0.83 -4.08
CA ILE A 121 -13.45 -1.90 -5.07
C ILE A 121 -14.87 -2.37 -5.40
N ASN A 122 -15.17 -2.57 -6.68
CA ASN A 122 -16.45 -3.14 -7.07
C ASN A 122 -16.42 -4.67 -6.89
N LYS A 123 -17.49 -5.25 -6.32
CA LYS A 123 -17.55 -6.71 -6.09
C LYS A 123 -17.61 -7.52 -7.38
N HIS A 124 -18.19 -6.99 -8.44
CA HIS A 124 -18.53 -7.74 -9.66
C HIS A 124 -17.90 -7.17 -10.93
N LYS A 125 -17.68 -5.86 -11.00
CA LYS A 125 -17.18 -5.17 -12.19
C LYS A 125 -15.65 -5.05 -12.18
N ARG A 126 -14.95 -6.10 -12.63
CA ARG A 126 -13.47 -6.16 -12.66
C ARG A 126 -12.81 -5.11 -13.56
N HIS A 127 -13.50 -4.61 -14.58
CA HIS A 127 -13.00 -3.49 -15.38
C HIS A 127 -12.84 -2.18 -14.58
N LEU A 128 -13.49 -2.06 -13.41
CA LEU A 128 -13.32 -0.93 -12.50
C LEU A 128 -12.11 -1.08 -11.57
N ASP A 129 -11.48 -2.25 -11.52
CA ASP A 129 -10.28 -2.47 -10.69
C ASP A 129 -9.14 -1.54 -11.15
N GLN A 130 -9.00 -1.32 -12.46
CA GLN A 130 -8.02 -0.39 -13.02
C GLN A 130 -8.31 1.07 -12.63
N VAL A 131 -9.59 1.44 -12.49
CA VAL A 131 -9.97 2.77 -12.00
C VAL A 131 -9.54 2.94 -10.54
N ALA A 132 -9.79 1.92 -9.70
CA ALA A 132 -9.37 1.93 -8.30
C ALA A 132 -7.83 1.92 -8.14
N GLN A 133 -7.12 1.18 -9.00
CA GLN A 133 -5.65 1.19 -9.05
C GLN A 133 -5.11 2.56 -9.45
N ASN A 134 -5.69 3.20 -10.47
CA ASN A 134 -5.30 4.55 -10.88
C ASN A 134 -5.47 5.54 -9.74
N GLU A 135 -6.58 5.46 -9.01
CA GLU A 135 -6.82 6.31 -7.84
C GLU A 135 -5.83 6.02 -6.70
N PHE A 136 -5.55 4.75 -6.38
CA PHE A 136 -4.52 4.34 -5.42
C PHE A 136 -3.17 4.99 -5.72
N TRP A 137 -2.80 4.96 -7.00
CA TRP A 137 -1.53 5.50 -7.44
C TRP A 137 -1.52 7.02 -7.51
N ARG A 138 -2.64 7.66 -7.84
CA ARG A 138 -2.80 9.10 -7.80
C ARG A 138 -2.59 9.63 -6.38
N ILE A 139 -3.28 9.07 -5.39
CA ILE A 139 -3.15 9.49 -3.98
C ILE A 139 -1.74 9.22 -3.43
N THR A 140 -1.11 8.12 -3.84
CA THR A 140 0.25 7.78 -3.40
C THR A 140 1.29 8.75 -3.98
N ASN A 141 1.16 9.08 -5.27
CA ASN A 141 2.05 10.04 -5.92
C ASN A 141 1.90 11.45 -5.35
N GLU A 142 0.66 11.90 -5.13
CA GLU A 142 0.36 13.19 -4.53
C GLU A 142 0.93 13.30 -3.11
N TRP A 143 0.82 12.23 -2.32
CA TRP A 143 1.42 12.21 -0.99
C TRP A 143 2.95 12.26 -1.04
N LEU A 144 3.58 11.49 -1.93
CA LEU A 144 5.03 11.47 -2.12
C LEU A 144 5.58 12.82 -2.58
N SER A 145 4.93 13.51 -3.53
CA SER A 145 5.42 14.80 -4.03
C SER A 145 5.45 15.88 -2.93
N VAL A 146 4.47 15.84 -2.01
CA VAL A 146 4.39 16.80 -0.89
C VAL A 146 5.31 16.41 0.27
N HIS A 147 5.34 15.15 0.68
CA HIS A 147 5.98 14.73 1.93
C HIS A 147 7.39 14.17 1.74
N ARG A 148 7.73 13.77 0.51
CA ARG A 148 9.01 13.14 0.15
C ARG A 148 9.48 13.62 -1.23
N PRO A 149 9.70 14.94 -1.44
CA PRO A 149 10.09 15.49 -2.74
C PRO A 149 11.42 14.93 -3.25
N ASN A 150 12.32 14.53 -2.34
CA ASN A 150 13.60 13.90 -2.66
C ASN A 150 13.55 12.37 -2.67
N PHE A 151 12.37 11.76 -2.80
CA PHE A 151 12.24 10.30 -2.84
C PHE A 151 12.98 9.72 -4.05
N GLN A 152 14.13 9.12 -3.79
CA GLN A 152 14.88 8.34 -4.75
C GLN A 152 14.56 6.86 -4.52
N ALA A 153 13.77 6.24 -5.39
CA ALA A 153 13.67 4.79 -5.39
C ALA A 153 15.05 4.23 -5.75
N LYS A 154 15.62 3.43 -4.84
CA LYS A 154 16.82 2.64 -5.17
C LYS A 154 16.37 1.39 -5.93
N PRO A 155 16.95 1.09 -7.09
CA PRO A 155 16.74 -0.21 -7.73
C PRO A 155 17.21 -1.32 -6.79
N LEU A 156 16.52 -2.46 -6.81
CA LEU A 156 16.80 -3.62 -5.93
C LEU A 156 18.20 -4.22 -6.08
N ASN A 157 18.97 -3.81 -7.09
CA ASN A 157 20.36 -4.19 -7.27
C ASN A 157 21.30 -3.05 -6.92
N SER A 158 21.46 -2.77 -5.63
CA SER A 158 22.76 -2.37 -5.09
C SER A 158 23.30 -3.58 -4.35
N ALA A 159 23.70 -4.60 -5.10
CA ALA A 159 24.55 -5.64 -4.55
C ALA A 159 25.76 -4.94 -3.93
N ASN A 160 26.08 -5.32 -2.69
CA ASN A 160 27.30 -4.95 -2.01
C ASN A 160 28.48 -5.09 -2.98
N ASN A 161 29.14 -3.97 -3.29
CA ASN A 161 30.50 -3.99 -3.80
C ASN A 161 31.24 -2.71 -3.36
N ASN A 162 31.55 -2.66 -2.07
CA ASN A 162 32.86 -2.38 -1.49
C ASN A 162 32.73 -2.29 0.03
#